data_AF-F8WSY4-F1
#
_entry.id   AF-F8WSY4-F1
#
_cell.length_a   1.000
_cell.length_b   1.000
_cell.length_c   1.000
_cell.angle_alpha   90.00
_cell.angle_beta   90.00
_cell.angle_gamma   90.00
#
_symmetry.space_group_name_H-M   'P 1'
#
loop_
_entity.id
_entity.type
_entity.pdbx_description
1 polymer ?
#
loop_
_entity_poly.entity_id
_entity_poly.type
_entity_poly.pdbx_seq_one_letter_code
_entity_poly.pdbx_strand_id
1 'polypeptide(L)'
;MDLKKTSLLAGVVLALTSHAYGESLADAVEKAVLRNPDVKARWYDFRAAGEDVDIARGAYYPRIDVQGAVGKAWRDDPNIDSRSYSNPSAGIELRQILFDGFATRDEVRRLNYAKLTRYYELLATSDNYAMDTVQAYYDVLRYRELVRLAELNHNTHKDIYKLIEERTQAGVGRRVDLEQAAGRLALAESNLLTERSNLYDVSARYARLVGEEPADLEPPPDLAALLPQADAVLPQAIKNNPSFLASVANIRSARAGQGVARAAYWPTVDVRASQGYERNQDGVDGSYHTGRLMLMLNYNLFKGGSDKARERRALEDLNGAFELRDKACRDIRQTTQIAWNNVQRLGEQITYLEQHELSTRKARDAYRQQFDIGQRTLLDVLDTENELFDAARSLVSGRIDRKIAEARVLAQTHQLLAALKLAPLAAETDQNELKGSELEDEQVRCNTALPPSSSDLGRTPVAVKAAPVTVAQLDAALLDAPPAMIPEAAASTRPTVTDEALQMQVFNWASAWAAKDVNRYLAFYGSSFKPENAVSRDAWEAERVARLTVPSNVRVEIHGFTVTKKSANAAEVKFVQAYETGSYRDRVTKTMVLMPENNQWKIVRERVLKA
;
A
#
# COMPACT_ATOMS: atom_id res chain seq x y z
N MET A 1 -30.06 41.85 4.67
CA MET A 1 -31.40 42.39 4.37
C MET A 1 -31.31 42.87 2.93
N ASP A 2 -31.81 42.15 1.93
CA ASP A 2 -33.22 41.82 1.77
C ASP A 2 -33.49 40.40 1.25
N LEU A 3 -34.55 39.81 1.83
CA LEU A 3 -35.25 38.61 1.39
C LEU A 3 -36.22 38.91 0.24
N LYS A 4 -36.49 37.90 -0.60
CA LYS A 4 -37.78 37.49 -1.24
C LYS A 4 -37.45 36.70 -2.54
N LYS A 5 -37.97 35.52 -2.89
CA LYS A 5 -39.26 34.81 -2.67
C LYS A 5 -39.01 33.29 -2.81
N THR A 6 -39.34 32.43 -1.84
CA THR A 6 -40.57 31.60 -1.75
C THR A 6 -41.17 31.10 -3.06
N SER A 7 -40.94 29.82 -3.37
CA SER A 7 -41.82 28.96 -4.14
C SER A 7 -42.07 27.66 -3.38
N LEU A 8 -43.29 27.51 -2.87
CA LEU A 8 -43.89 26.25 -2.43
C LEU A 8 -44.12 25.36 -3.65
N LEU A 9 -43.77 24.09 -3.58
CA LEU A 9 -44.34 23.06 -4.45
C LEU A 9 -44.56 21.78 -3.64
N ALA A 10 -45.77 21.28 -3.80
CA ALA A 10 -46.43 20.27 -3.00
C ALA A 10 -45.73 18.90 -3.08
N GLY A 11 -45.79 18.18 -1.96
CA GLY A 11 -45.27 16.83 -1.83
C GLY A 11 -46.01 15.84 -2.73
N VAL A 12 -45.23 15.16 -3.56
CA VAL A 12 -45.55 13.81 -4.04
C VAL A 12 -44.70 12.87 -3.22
N VAL A 13 -45.30 12.23 -2.20
CA VAL A 13 -44.71 11.07 -1.54
C VAL A 13 -44.87 9.91 -2.51
N LEU A 14 -43.93 9.79 -3.45
CA LEU A 14 -43.70 8.55 -4.16
C LEU A 14 -43.04 7.60 -3.15
N ALA A 15 -43.82 6.64 -2.67
CA ALA A 15 -43.28 5.45 -2.03
C ALA A 15 -42.42 4.72 -3.07
N LEU A 16 -41.14 5.09 -3.15
CA LEU A 16 -40.12 4.34 -3.84
C LEU A 16 -40.02 3.00 -3.11
N THR A 17 -40.62 1.97 -3.70
CA THR A 17 -40.24 0.59 -3.45
C THR A 17 -38.75 0.49 -3.75
N SER A 18 -37.92 0.61 -2.72
CA SER A 18 -36.49 0.36 -2.77
C SER A 18 -36.31 -1.10 -3.16
N HIS A 19 -36.20 -1.34 -4.46
CA HIS A 19 -35.48 -2.50 -4.92
C HIS A 19 -34.08 -2.31 -4.34
N ALA A 20 -33.71 -3.17 -3.40
CA ALA A 20 -32.37 -3.25 -2.86
C ALA A 20 -31.46 -3.74 -3.99
N TYR A 21 -31.17 -2.86 -4.94
CA TYR A 21 -29.98 -2.96 -5.76
C TYR A 21 -28.81 -2.76 -4.81
N GLY A 22 -27.82 -3.66 -4.88
CA GLY A 22 -26.64 -3.52 -4.06
C GLY A 22 -25.96 -2.19 -4.35
N GLU A 23 -25.09 -1.74 -3.45
CA GLU A 23 -24.28 -0.56 -3.73
C GLU A 23 -23.27 -0.88 -4.83
N SER A 24 -23.33 -0.13 -5.94
CA SER A 24 -22.40 -0.32 -7.05
C SER A 24 -21.05 0.35 -6.75
N LEU A 25 -19.99 -0.11 -7.43
CA LEU A 25 -18.66 0.51 -7.32
C LEU A 25 -18.68 2.00 -7.70
N ALA A 26 -19.49 2.38 -8.70
CA ALA A 26 -19.60 3.77 -9.13
C ALA A 26 -20.27 4.63 -8.05
N ASP A 27 -21.35 4.14 -7.42
CA ASP A 27 -22.04 4.86 -6.34
C ASP A 27 -21.14 5.04 -5.12
N ALA A 28 -20.38 4.00 -4.75
CA ALA A 28 -19.44 4.07 -3.63
C ALA A 28 -18.35 5.13 -3.89
N VAL A 29 -17.78 5.18 -5.10
CA VAL A 29 -16.78 6.18 -5.50
C VAL A 29 -17.38 7.58 -5.54
N GLU A 30 -18.58 7.74 -6.10
CA GLU A 30 -19.27 9.04 -6.11
C GLU A 30 -19.51 9.56 -4.70
N LYS A 31 -20.07 8.74 -3.81
CA LYS A 31 -20.30 9.11 -2.41
C LYS A 31 -18.99 9.48 -1.70
N ALA A 32 -17.94 8.66 -1.85
CA ALA A 32 -16.65 8.92 -1.24
C ALA A 32 -16.08 10.26 -1.72
N VAL A 33 -16.02 10.50 -3.03
CA VAL A 33 -15.47 11.74 -3.60
C VAL A 33 -16.30 12.97 -3.19
N LEU A 34 -17.64 12.89 -3.24
CA LEU A 34 -18.52 14.02 -2.91
C LEU A 34 -18.62 14.32 -1.41
N ARG A 35 -18.46 13.31 -0.54
CA ARG A 35 -18.66 13.47 0.91
C ARG A 35 -17.37 13.65 1.68
N ASN A 36 -16.23 13.20 1.16
CA ASN A 36 -14.95 13.20 1.86
C ASN A 36 -14.49 14.63 2.26
N PRO A 37 -14.10 14.85 3.54
CA PRO A 37 -13.64 16.16 4.01
C PRO A 37 -12.40 16.70 3.31
N ASP A 38 -11.44 15.86 2.91
CA ASP A 38 -10.20 16.31 2.27
C ASP A 38 -10.48 16.79 0.84
N VAL A 39 -11.34 16.10 0.09
CA VAL A 39 -11.79 16.55 -1.23
C VAL A 39 -12.53 17.88 -1.12
N LYS A 40 -13.43 18.02 -0.14
CA LYS A 40 -14.12 19.28 0.14
C LYS A 40 -13.16 20.40 0.53
N ALA A 41 -12.14 20.12 1.34
CA ALA A 41 -11.12 21.10 1.70
C ALA A 41 -10.38 21.61 0.46
N ARG A 42 -9.97 20.71 -0.46
CA ARG A 42 -9.37 21.10 -1.75
C ARG A 42 -10.31 21.89 -2.65
N TRP A 43 -11.61 21.59 -2.60
CA TRP A 43 -12.60 22.37 -3.33
C TRP A 43 -12.71 23.80 -2.80
N TYR A 44 -12.70 23.98 -1.48
CA TYR A 44 -12.66 25.31 -0.87
C TYR A 44 -11.33 26.03 -1.14
N ASP A 45 -10.19 25.34 -1.14
CA ASP A 45 -8.89 25.91 -1.54
C ASP A 45 -8.94 26.46 -2.98
N PHE A 46 -9.53 25.70 -3.91
CA PHE A 46 -9.73 26.14 -5.29
C PHE A 46 -10.65 27.36 -5.40
N ARG A 47 -11.76 27.38 -4.64
CA ARG A 47 -12.66 28.54 -4.60
C ARG A 47 -11.99 29.77 -4.02
N ALA A 48 -11.25 29.62 -2.93
CA ALA A 48 -10.49 30.70 -2.31
C ALA A 48 -9.45 31.28 -3.29
N ALA A 49 -8.76 30.42 -4.04
CA ALA A 49 -7.84 30.87 -5.10
C ALA A 49 -8.55 31.64 -6.23
N GLY A 50 -9.84 31.39 -6.46
CA GLY A 50 -10.69 32.22 -7.33
C GLY A 50 -10.88 33.63 -6.79
N GLU A 51 -11.20 33.75 -5.50
CA GLU A 51 -11.34 35.05 -4.84
C GLU A 51 -10.00 35.82 -4.78
N ASP A 52 -8.87 35.14 -4.63
CA ASP A 52 -7.54 35.75 -4.69
C ASP A 52 -7.29 36.47 -6.03
N VAL A 53 -7.75 35.87 -7.15
CA VAL A 53 -7.68 36.50 -8.48
C VAL A 53 -8.49 37.80 -8.50
N ASP A 54 -9.70 37.80 -7.95
CA ASP A 54 -10.57 38.97 -7.93
C ASP A 54 -10.06 40.05 -6.96
N ILE A 55 -9.45 39.67 -5.84
CA ILE A 55 -8.71 40.57 -4.95
C ILE A 55 -7.60 41.30 -5.72
N ALA A 56 -6.81 40.57 -6.51
CA ALA A 56 -5.75 41.19 -7.32
C ALA A 56 -6.30 42.05 -8.46
N ARG A 57 -7.42 41.65 -9.10
CA ARG A 57 -8.13 42.49 -10.07
C ARG A 57 -8.66 43.78 -9.47
N GLY A 58 -8.91 43.80 -8.15
CA GLY A 58 -9.23 45.00 -7.38
C GLY A 58 -8.29 46.17 -7.65
N ALA A 59 -7.01 45.92 -7.91
CA ALA A 59 -6.02 46.96 -8.21
C ALA A 59 -6.24 47.67 -9.57
N TYR A 60 -7.08 47.13 -10.46
CA TYR A 60 -7.52 47.84 -11.68
C TYR A 60 -8.59 48.88 -11.42
N TYR A 61 -9.25 48.84 -10.26
CA TYR A 61 -10.38 49.70 -9.94
C TYR A 61 -9.98 50.80 -8.95
N PRO A 62 -10.76 51.89 -8.86
CA PRO A 62 -10.41 52.99 -7.98
C PRO A 62 -10.65 52.56 -6.54
N ARG A 63 -9.67 52.84 -5.69
CA ARG A 63 -9.82 52.71 -4.24
C ARG A 63 -10.37 54.02 -3.69
N ILE A 64 -11.44 53.94 -2.89
CA ILE A 64 -12.04 55.10 -2.22
C ILE A 64 -11.99 54.86 -0.72
N ASP A 65 -11.25 55.69 0.00
CA ASP A 65 -11.10 55.61 1.45
C ASP A 65 -11.68 56.87 2.10
N VAL A 66 -12.31 56.71 3.25
CA VAL A 66 -12.77 57.82 4.11
C VAL A 66 -11.95 57.78 5.39
N GLN A 67 -11.40 58.92 5.76
CA GLN A 67 -10.65 59.11 7.00
C GLN A 67 -11.29 60.20 7.84
N GLY A 68 -11.35 60.00 9.14
CA GLY A 68 -11.83 61.00 10.10
C GLY A 68 -10.94 61.00 11.33
N ALA A 69 -10.61 62.18 11.83
CA ALA A 69 -9.80 62.34 13.03
C ALA A 69 -10.44 63.38 13.94
N VAL A 70 -10.37 63.13 15.26
CA VAL A 70 -10.76 64.11 16.28
C VAL A 70 -9.69 64.09 17.36
N GLY A 71 -9.29 65.27 17.82
CA GLY A 71 -8.22 65.38 18.80
C GLY A 71 -8.00 66.83 19.22
N LYS A 72 -7.11 67.01 20.21
CA LYS A 72 -6.53 68.30 20.54
C LYS A 72 -5.09 68.31 20.07
N ALA A 73 -4.73 69.36 19.36
CA ALA A 73 -3.35 69.67 19.02
C ALA A 73 -2.85 70.80 19.94
N TRP A 74 -1.54 70.82 20.14
CA TRP A 74 -0.83 71.94 20.74
C TRP A 74 0.22 72.37 19.72
N ARG A 75 0.25 73.67 19.43
CA ARG A 75 1.19 74.26 18.48
C ARG A 75 1.89 75.43 19.14
N ASP A 76 3.19 75.50 18.91
CA ASP A 76 4.08 76.54 19.41
C ASP A 76 4.92 77.04 18.22
N ASP A 77 4.57 78.21 17.70
CA ASP A 77 5.24 78.82 16.55
C ASP A 77 6.00 80.07 17.00
N PRO A 78 7.19 80.36 16.44
CA PRO A 78 7.97 81.55 16.82
C PRO A 78 7.26 82.89 16.60
N ASN A 79 6.23 82.92 15.74
CA ASN A 79 5.52 84.13 15.32
C ASN A 79 4.05 84.17 15.76
N ILE A 80 3.56 83.17 16.51
CA ILE A 80 2.16 83.06 16.97
C ILE A 80 2.15 82.46 18.39
N ASP A 81 1.39 83.04 19.32
CA ASP A 81 1.28 82.54 20.69
C ASP A 81 0.90 81.06 20.74
N SER A 82 1.58 80.33 21.63
CA SER A 82 1.34 78.90 21.89
C SER A 82 -0.15 78.64 22.20
N ARG A 83 -0.79 77.79 21.38
CA ARG A 83 -2.24 77.55 21.47
C ARG A 83 -2.54 76.05 21.45
N SER A 84 -3.41 75.62 22.37
CA SER A 84 -4.09 74.33 22.26
C SER A 84 -5.44 74.52 21.56
N TYR A 85 -5.73 73.68 20.57
CA TYR A 85 -6.96 73.74 19.78
C TYR A 85 -7.47 72.34 19.44
N SER A 86 -8.79 72.21 19.24
CA SER A 86 -9.39 70.98 18.72
C SER A 86 -9.39 71.01 17.19
N ASN A 87 -8.91 69.95 16.53
CA ASN A 87 -8.81 69.88 15.07
C ASN A 87 -9.59 68.69 14.48
N PRO A 88 -10.94 68.66 14.59
CA PRO A 88 -11.71 67.61 13.94
C PRO A 88 -11.55 67.73 12.41
N SER A 89 -11.23 66.62 11.77
CA SER A 89 -11.08 66.52 10.32
C SER A 89 -11.80 65.31 9.76
N ALA A 90 -12.25 65.43 8.53
CA ALA A 90 -12.84 64.36 7.75
C ALA A 90 -12.38 64.51 6.30
N GLY A 91 -12.04 63.42 5.64
CA GLY A 91 -11.61 63.45 4.26
C GLY A 91 -12.00 62.19 3.52
N ILE A 92 -12.22 62.34 2.22
CA ILE A 92 -12.37 61.23 1.28
C ILE A 92 -11.21 61.31 0.28
N GLU A 93 -10.59 60.18 0.00
CA GLU A 93 -9.52 60.04 -0.99
C GLU A 93 -9.87 58.93 -1.98
N LEU A 94 -9.82 59.26 -3.26
CA LEU A 94 -9.86 58.33 -4.37
C LEU A 94 -8.44 58.18 -4.92
N ARG A 95 -7.99 56.93 -5.05
CA ARG A 95 -6.72 56.57 -5.68
C ARG A 95 -6.95 55.54 -6.78
N GLN A 96 -6.48 55.83 -7.98
CA GLN A 96 -6.53 54.92 -9.14
C GLN A 96 -5.13 54.74 -9.73
N ILE A 97 -4.66 53.50 -9.80
CA ILE A 97 -3.44 53.17 -10.54
C ILE A 97 -3.76 53.24 -12.04
N LEU A 98 -2.98 54.01 -12.79
CA LEU A 98 -3.04 54.03 -14.26
C LEU A 98 -1.97 53.12 -14.87
N PHE A 99 -0.80 53.06 -14.24
CA PHE A 99 0.31 52.21 -14.65
C PHE A 99 1.17 51.85 -13.45
N ASP A 100 1.57 50.59 -13.34
CA ASP A 100 2.39 50.09 -12.23
C ASP A 100 3.54 49.19 -12.71
N GLY A 101 4.04 49.42 -13.93
CA GLY A 101 5.07 48.55 -14.51
C GLY A 101 4.55 47.17 -14.89
N PHE A 102 3.24 47.03 -15.10
CA PHE A 102 2.55 45.76 -15.34
C PHE A 102 2.47 44.84 -14.11
N ALA A 103 2.72 45.33 -12.89
CA ALA A 103 2.67 44.52 -11.67
C ALA A 103 1.29 43.87 -11.50
N THR A 104 0.20 44.64 -11.59
CA THR A 104 -1.17 44.14 -11.43
C THR A 104 -1.51 43.11 -12.52
N ARG A 105 -1.10 43.36 -13.77
CA ARG A 105 -1.29 42.40 -14.87
C ARG A 105 -0.60 41.08 -14.59
N ASP A 106 0.66 41.13 -14.17
CA ASP A 106 1.45 39.93 -13.96
C ASP A 106 1.01 39.20 -12.68
N GLU A 107 0.52 39.91 -11.67
CA GLU A 107 -0.04 39.34 -10.44
C GLU A 107 -1.36 38.62 -10.71
N VAL A 108 -2.26 39.22 -11.49
CA VAL A 108 -3.50 38.56 -11.94
C VAL A 108 -3.18 37.32 -12.77
N ARG A 109 -2.18 37.36 -13.66
CA ARG A 109 -1.72 36.16 -14.40
C ARG A 109 -1.16 35.09 -13.46
N ARG A 110 -0.33 35.49 -12.48
CA ARG A 110 0.24 34.58 -11.47
C ARG A 110 -0.85 33.86 -10.70
N LEU A 111 -1.85 34.59 -10.20
CA LEU A 111 -2.94 34.04 -9.41
C LEU A 111 -3.90 33.19 -10.25
N ASN A 112 -4.13 33.52 -11.53
CA ASN A 112 -4.89 32.65 -12.43
C ASN A 112 -4.22 31.28 -12.60
N TYR A 113 -2.90 31.25 -12.78
CA TYR A 113 -2.16 30.00 -12.85
C TYR A 113 -2.08 29.29 -11.49
N ALA A 114 -2.02 30.03 -10.37
CA ALA A 114 -2.12 29.44 -9.03
C ALA A 114 -3.49 28.78 -8.79
N LYS A 115 -4.59 29.43 -9.21
CA LYS A 115 -5.94 28.86 -9.22
C LYS A 115 -5.99 27.58 -10.06
N LEU A 116 -5.35 27.56 -11.23
CA LEU A 116 -5.24 26.36 -12.06
C LEU A 116 -4.45 25.24 -11.36
N THR A 117 -3.38 25.56 -10.64
CA THR A 117 -2.68 24.58 -9.79
C THR A 117 -3.62 23.98 -8.76
N ARG A 118 -4.41 24.80 -8.04
CA ARG A 118 -5.40 24.31 -7.07
C ARG A 118 -6.49 23.44 -7.69
N TYR A 119 -6.92 23.77 -8.90
CA TYR A 119 -7.86 22.95 -9.66
C TYR A 119 -7.31 21.53 -9.92
N TYR A 120 -6.08 21.43 -10.43
CA TYR A 120 -5.47 20.13 -10.70
C TYR A 120 -5.13 19.35 -9.42
N GLU A 121 -4.79 20.04 -8.32
CA GLU A 121 -4.62 19.41 -7.01
C GLU A 121 -5.95 18.84 -6.47
N LEU A 122 -7.08 19.52 -6.69
CA LEU A 122 -8.42 19.01 -6.39
C LEU A 122 -8.72 17.75 -7.20
N LEU A 123 -8.44 17.76 -8.51
CA LEU A 123 -8.63 16.57 -9.35
C LEU A 123 -7.73 15.41 -8.92
N ALA A 124 -6.44 15.66 -8.65
CA ALA A 124 -5.52 14.64 -8.15
C ALA A 124 -6.01 14.02 -6.82
N THR A 125 -6.50 14.85 -5.91
CA THR A 125 -7.05 14.40 -4.62
C THR A 125 -8.31 13.57 -4.84
N SER A 126 -9.17 13.98 -5.77
CA SER A 126 -10.38 13.24 -6.14
C SER A 126 -10.06 11.87 -6.73
N ASP A 127 -9.07 11.79 -7.65
CA ASP A 127 -8.62 10.53 -8.24
C ASP A 127 -8.01 9.58 -7.21
N ASN A 128 -7.19 10.11 -6.28
CA ASN A 128 -6.60 9.30 -5.22
C ASN A 128 -7.69 8.72 -4.31
N TYR A 129 -8.67 9.53 -3.91
CA TYR A 129 -9.80 9.05 -3.10
C TYR A 129 -10.71 8.07 -3.85
N ALA A 130 -10.90 8.27 -5.15
CA ALA A 130 -11.59 7.31 -6.00
C ALA A 130 -10.85 5.97 -6.02
N MET A 131 -9.53 5.97 -6.24
CA MET A 131 -8.71 4.76 -6.23
C MET A 131 -8.68 4.07 -4.86
N ASP A 132 -8.57 4.82 -3.77
CA ASP A 132 -8.63 4.28 -2.40
C ASP A 132 -9.98 3.62 -2.12
N THR A 133 -11.06 4.22 -2.61
CA THR A 133 -12.42 3.66 -2.48
C THR A 133 -12.57 2.40 -3.30
N VAL A 134 -12.05 2.37 -4.54
CA VAL A 134 -12.01 1.15 -5.36
C VAL A 134 -11.24 0.05 -4.65
N GLN A 135 -10.08 0.35 -4.08
CA GLN A 135 -9.31 -0.62 -3.31
C GLN A 135 -10.09 -1.13 -2.09
N ALA A 136 -10.72 -0.25 -1.31
CA ALA A 136 -11.53 -0.64 -0.16
C ALA A 136 -12.74 -1.51 -0.55
N TYR A 137 -13.40 -1.20 -1.66
CA TYR A 137 -14.51 -1.99 -2.21
C TYR A 137 -14.06 -3.42 -2.56
N TYR A 138 -12.97 -3.55 -3.31
CA TYR A 138 -12.39 -4.85 -3.65
C TYR A 138 -11.85 -5.60 -2.42
N ASP A 139 -11.30 -4.90 -1.43
CA ASP A 139 -10.87 -5.48 -0.16
C ASP A 139 -12.05 -6.11 0.60
N VAL A 140 -13.20 -5.43 0.69
CA VAL A 140 -14.41 -5.99 1.31
C VAL A 140 -14.88 -7.25 0.57
N LEU A 141 -14.95 -7.22 -0.77
CA LEU A 141 -15.31 -8.39 -1.56
C LEU A 141 -14.35 -9.56 -1.34
N ARG A 142 -13.04 -9.29 -1.31
CA ARG A 142 -12.01 -10.28 -1.03
C ARG A 142 -12.21 -10.93 0.34
N TYR A 143 -12.31 -10.14 1.41
CA TYR A 143 -12.39 -10.69 2.76
C TYR A 143 -13.74 -11.35 3.06
N ARG A 144 -14.84 -10.95 2.39
CA ARG A 144 -16.10 -11.71 2.43
C ARG A 144 -15.91 -13.12 1.88
N GLU A 145 -15.22 -13.24 0.74
CA GLU A 145 -14.94 -14.55 0.14
C GLU A 145 -13.92 -15.36 0.96
N LEU A 146 -12.90 -14.73 1.55
CA LEU A 146 -11.95 -15.42 2.44
C LEU A 146 -12.62 -15.92 3.72
N VAL A 147 -13.55 -15.16 4.31
CA VAL A 147 -14.39 -15.64 5.42
C VAL A 147 -15.22 -16.84 4.98
N ARG A 148 -15.88 -16.78 3.80
CA ARG A 148 -16.67 -17.90 3.27
C ARG A 148 -15.82 -19.17 3.10
N LEU A 149 -14.60 -19.03 2.57
CA LEU A 149 -13.64 -20.13 2.44
C LEU A 149 -13.20 -20.68 3.81
N ALA A 150 -12.96 -19.80 4.79
CA ALA A 150 -12.57 -20.19 6.13
C ALA A 150 -13.71 -20.91 6.87
N GLU A 151 -14.96 -20.48 6.68
CA GLU A 151 -16.14 -21.16 7.21
C GLU A 151 -16.31 -22.56 6.60
N LEU A 152 -16.11 -22.69 5.28
CA LEU A 152 -16.14 -23.99 4.61
C LEU A 152 -15.05 -24.93 5.15
N ASN A 153 -13.84 -24.41 5.34
CA ASN A 153 -12.70 -25.17 5.87
C ASN A 153 -12.95 -25.60 7.34
N HIS A 154 -13.44 -24.68 8.16
CA HIS A 154 -13.85 -24.95 9.54
C HIS A 154 -14.92 -26.05 9.62
N ASN A 155 -15.99 -25.92 8.84
CA ASN A 155 -17.09 -26.90 8.83
C ASN A 155 -16.60 -28.26 8.35
N THR A 156 -15.74 -28.29 7.33
CA THR A 156 -15.10 -29.52 6.85
C THR A 156 -14.28 -30.21 7.95
N HIS A 157 -13.41 -29.47 8.66
CA HIS A 157 -12.62 -30.05 9.75
C HIS A 157 -13.48 -30.46 10.95
N LYS A 158 -14.59 -29.77 11.19
CA LYS A 158 -15.57 -30.13 12.22
C LYS A 158 -16.27 -31.46 11.90
N ASP A 159 -16.66 -31.65 10.65
CA ASP A 159 -17.29 -32.89 10.17
C ASP A 159 -16.30 -34.06 10.25
N ILE A 160 -15.04 -33.84 9.83
CA ILE A 160 -13.97 -34.84 9.96
C ILE A 160 -13.73 -35.19 11.43
N TYR A 161 -13.60 -34.19 12.31
CA TYR A 161 -13.42 -34.41 13.75
C TYR A 161 -14.53 -35.29 14.33
N LYS A 162 -15.79 -34.97 14.02
CA LYS A 162 -16.95 -35.73 14.48
C LYS A 162 -16.91 -37.19 13.99
N LEU A 163 -16.59 -37.42 12.72
CA LEU A 163 -16.45 -38.76 12.16
C LEU A 163 -15.36 -39.57 12.88
N ILE A 164 -14.21 -38.96 13.18
CA ILE A 164 -13.10 -39.62 13.87
C ILE A 164 -13.42 -39.86 15.34
N GLU A 165 -14.12 -38.95 15.99
CA GLU A 165 -14.63 -39.11 17.35
C GLU A 165 -15.56 -40.31 17.44
N GLU A 166 -16.57 -40.40 16.57
CA GLU A 166 -17.53 -41.52 16.52
C GLU A 166 -16.82 -42.87 16.29
N ARG A 167 -15.88 -42.93 15.34
CA ARG A 167 -15.06 -44.14 15.08
C ARG A 167 -14.21 -44.54 16.29
N THR A 168 -13.62 -43.55 16.98
CA THR A 168 -12.78 -43.80 18.15
C THR A 168 -13.61 -44.28 19.34
N GLN A 169 -14.79 -43.70 19.56
CA GLN A 169 -15.74 -44.12 20.60
C GLN A 169 -16.29 -45.53 20.35
N ALA A 170 -16.51 -45.90 19.09
CA ALA A 170 -16.88 -47.26 18.69
C ALA A 170 -15.72 -48.28 18.77
N GLY A 171 -14.51 -47.85 19.17
CA GLY A 171 -13.34 -48.71 19.35
C GLY A 171 -12.61 -49.11 18.05
N VAL A 172 -13.02 -48.55 16.90
CA VAL A 172 -12.43 -48.82 15.58
C VAL A 172 -11.44 -47.73 15.12
N GLY A 173 -11.30 -46.64 15.87
CA GLY A 173 -10.39 -45.52 15.59
C GLY A 173 -9.19 -45.43 16.54
N ARG A 174 -8.13 -44.72 16.12
CA ARG A 174 -6.93 -44.48 16.95
C ARG A 174 -7.10 -43.17 17.72
N ARG A 175 -6.77 -43.16 19.03
CA ARG A 175 -6.81 -41.94 19.85
C ARG A 175 -5.93 -40.81 19.31
N VAL A 176 -4.79 -41.14 18.71
CA VAL A 176 -3.89 -40.14 18.10
C VAL A 176 -4.54 -39.43 16.92
N ASP A 177 -5.34 -40.14 16.13
CA ASP A 177 -6.05 -39.58 14.98
C ASP A 177 -7.12 -38.57 15.45
N LEU A 178 -7.77 -38.82 16.58
CA LEU A 178 -8.71 -37.89 17.23
C LEU A 178 -8.01 -36.61 17.69
N GLU A 179 -6.87 -36.71 18.38
CA GLU A 179 -6.10 -35.55 18.80
C GLU A 179 -5.60 -34.72 17.60
N GLN A 180 -5.21 -35.39 16.52
CA GLN A 180 -4.78 -34.72 15.29
C GLN A 180 -5.94 -33.98 14.60
N ALA A 181 -7.11 -34.60 14.53
CA ALA A 181 -8.32 -33.95 14.01
C ALA A 181 -8.73 -32.75 14.88
N ALA A 182 -8.65 -32.88 16.21
CA ALA A 182 -8.92 -31.80 17.15
C ALA A 182 -7.98 -30.60 16.92
N GLY A 183 -6.67 -30.86 16.76
CA GLY A 183 -5.68 -29.82 16.46
C GLY A 183 -5.95 -29.10 15.14
N ARG A 184 -6.37 -29.82 14.09
CA ARG A 184 -6.71 -29.22 12.79
C ARG A 184 -8.01 -28.41 12.84
N LEU A 185 -9.02 -28.86 13.59
CA LEU A 185 -10.24 -28.09 13.84
C LEU A 185 -9.92 -26.78 14.58
N ALA A 186 -9.11 -26.83 15.65
CA ALA A 186 -8.70 -25.63 16.38
C ALA A 186 -7.93 -24.63 15.50
N LEU A 187 -7.07 -25.11 14.59
CA LEU A 187 -6.40 -24.26 13.61
C LEU A 187 -7.40 -23.62 12.64
N ALA A 188 -8.38 -24.37 12.15
CA ALA A 188 -9.42 -23.86 11.26
C ALA A 188 -10.32 -22.80 11.96
N GLU A 189 -10.65 -23.00 13.23
CA GLU A 189 -11.35 -22.01 14.06
C GLU A 189 -10.54 -20.71 14.20
N SER A 190 -9.24 -20.81 14.48
CA SER A 190 -8.33 -19.66 14.56
C SER A 190 -8.25 -18.89 13.23
N ASN A 191 -8.16 -19.61 12.11
CA ASN A 191 -8.14 -19.01 10.78
C ASN A 191 -9.47 -18.29 10.47
N LEU A 192 -10.61 -18.88 10.83
CA LEU A 192 -11.92 -18.24 10.67
C LEU A 192 -12.03 -16.95 11.50
N LEU A 193 -11.56 -16.97 12.75
CA LEU A 193 -11.54 -15.77 13.59
C LEU A 193 -10.67 -14.67 12.96
N THR A 194 -9.49 -15.04 12.44
CA THR A 194 -8.58 -14.12 11.77
C THR A 194 -9.23 -13.47 10.54
N GLU A 195 -9.87 -14.24 9.67
CA GLU A 195 -10.54 -13.68 8.49
C GLU A 195 -11.74 -12.81 8.84
N ARG A 196 -12.50 -13.15 9.88
CA ARG A 196 -13.59 -12.29 10.38
C ARG A 196 -13.06 -10.96 10.93
N SER A 197 -11.93 -10.98 11.64
CA SER A 197 -11.25 -9.76 12.10
C SER A 197 -10.78 -8.91 10.90
N ASN A 198 -10.15 -9.53 9.90
CA ASN A 198 -9.71 -8.81 8.70
C ASN A 198 -10.89 -8.20 7.94
N LEU A 199 -12.02 -8.92 7.82
CA LEU A 199 -13.25 -8.41 7.21
C LEU A 199 -13.77 -7.18 7.97
N TYR A 200 -13.76 -7.22 9.31
CA TYR A 200 -14.13 -6.07 10.13
C TYR A 200 -13.21 -4.86 9.85
N ASP A 201 -11.89 -5.05 9.82
CA ASP A 201 -10.93 -3.97 9.58
C ASP A 201 -11.10 -3.31 8.20
N VAL A 202 -11.32 -4.10 7.14
CA VAL A 202 -11.55 -3.54 5.80
C VAL A 202 -12.93 -2.91 5.65
N SER A 203 -13.94 -3.41 6.37
CA SER A 203 -15.28 -2.81 6.41
C SER A 203 -15.24 -1.43 7.09
N ALA A 204 -14.51 -1.32 8.20
CA ALA A 204 -14.29 -0.04 8.87
C ALA A 204 -13.52 0.96 7.97
N ARG A 205 -12.53 0.48 7.19
CA ARG A 205 -11.83 1.32 6.20
C ARG A 205 -12.77 1.81 5.10
N TYR A 206 -13.63 0.94 4.59
CA TYR A 206 -14.66 1.30 3.62
C TYR A 206 -15.61 2.36 4.19
N ALA A 207 -16.13 2.13 5.40
CA ALA A 207 -17.04 3.06 6.08
C ALA A 207 -16.39 4.43 6.32
N ARG A 208 -15.09 4.49 6.62
CA ARG A 208 -14.35 5.75 6.72
C ARG A 208 -14.31 6.54 5.41
N LEU A 209 -14.24 5.85 4.26
CA LEU A 209 -14.13 6.48 2.93
C LEU A 209 -15.50 6.87 2.36
N VAL A 210 -16.47 5.96 2.41
CA VAL A 210 -17.81 6.12 1.81
C VAL A 210 -18.79 6.82 2.77
N GLY A 211 -18.59 6.65 4.07
CA GLY A 211 -19.42 7.21 5.14
C GLY A 211 -20.50 6.26 5.68
N GLU A 212 -20.58 5.04 5.17
CA GLU A 212 -21.53 4.01 5.59
C GLU A 212 -20.89 2.61 5.52
N GLU A 213 -21.37 1.68 6.36
CA GLU A 213 -20.91 0.30 6.34
C GLU A 213 -21.20 -0.36 4.99
N PRO A 214 -20.32 -1.23 4.48
CA PRO A 214 -20.54 -1.88 3.20
C PRO A 214 -21.74 -2.83 3.31
N ALA A 215 -22.85 -2.48 2.64
CA ALA A 215 -24.02 -3.35 2.53
C ALA A 215 -23.77 -4.46 1.48
N ASP A 216 -24.82 -4.97 0.85
CA ASP A 216 -24.68 -5.85 -0.31
C ASP A 216 -24.01 -5.06 -1.45
N LEU A 217 -22.78 -5.44 -1.79
CA LEU A 217 -21.97 -4.80 -2.82
C LEU A 217 -22.19 -5.54 -4.15
N GLU A 218 -22.46 -4.80 -5.22
CA GLU A 218 -22.64 -5.42 -6.54
C GLU A 218 -21.31 -5.95 -7.11
N PRO A 219 -21.34 -6.99 -7.97
CA PRO A 219 -20.16 -7.37 -8.72
C PRO A 219 -19.63 -6.18 -9.54
N PRO A 220 -18.34 -5.82 -9.39
CA PRO A 220 -17.80 -4.63 -10.04
C PRO A 220 -17.68 -4.83 -11.57
N PRO A 221 -17.73 -3.74 -12.36
CA PRO A 221 -17.61 -3.81 -13.81
C PRO A 221 -16.24 -4.35 -14.24
N ASP A 222 -16.18 -4.91 -15.45
CA ASP A 222 -14.90 -5.37 -16.01
C ASP A 222 -14.06 -4.21 -16.55
N LEU A 223 -13.07 -3.80 -15.77
CA LEU A 223 -12.16 -2.71 -16.11
C LEU A 223 -11.09 -3.11 -17.14
N ALA A 224 -10.85 -4.41 -17.35
CA ALA A 224 -9.78 -4.90 -18.23
C ALA A 224 -9.95 -4.41 -19.68
N ALA A 225 -11.20 -4.37 -20.17
CA ALA A 225 -11.52 -3.93 -21.52
C ALA A 225 -11.30 -2.42 -21.75
N LEU A 226 -11.18 -1.64 -20.68
CA LEU A 226 -11.03 -0.19 -20.71
C LEU A 226 -9.56 0.25 -20.58
N LEU A 227 -8.64 -0.68 -20.38
CA LEU A 227 -7.22 -0.38 -20.27
C LEU A 227 -6.66 0.15 -21.59
N PRO A 228 -5.80 1.18 -21.55
CA PRO A 228 -5.09 1.63 -22.74
C PRO A 228 -4.10 0.58 -23.23
N GLN A 229 -3.72 0.68 -24.51
CA GLN A 229 -2.67 -0.15 -25.09
C GLN A 229 -1.33 0.11 -24.42
N ALA A 230 -0.45 -0.91 -24.36
CA ALA A 230 0.79 -0.88 -23.60
C ALA A 230 1.70 0.31 -23.92
N ASP A 231 1.80 0.67 -25.20
CA ASP A 231 2.57 1.80 -25.73
C ASP A 231 1.92 3.15 -25.41
N ALA A 232 0.60 3.19 -25.27
CA ALA A 232 -0.18 4.39 -24.94
C ALA A 232 -0.26 4.68 -23.44
N VAL A 233 -0.06 3.68 -22.56
CA VAL A 233 -0.21 3.81 -21.09
C VAL A 233 0.60 4.98 -20.53
N LEU A 234 1.91 5.01 -20.79
CA LEU A 234 2.78 6.04 -20.20
C LEU A 234 2.58 7.44 -20.81
N PRO A 235 2.49 7.60 -22.15
CA PRO A 235 2.15 8.88 -22.76
C PRO A 235 0.82 9.45 -22.25
N GLN A 236 -0.23 8.61 -22.12
CA GLN A 236 -1.52 9.05 -21.59
C GLN A 236 -1.45 9.40 -20.10
N ALA A 237 -0.72 8.62 -19.30
CA ALA A 237 -0.50 8.93 -17.88
C ALA A 237 0.12 10.32 -17.72
N ILE A 238 1.23 10.61 -18.40
CA ILE A 238 1.89 11.92 -18.26
C ILE A 238 1.00 13.06 -18.77
N LYS A 239 0.31 12.87 -19.90
CA LYS A 239 -0.52 13.92 -20.52
C LYS A 239 -1.73 14.29 -19.66
N ASN A 240 -2.38 13.30 -19.06
CA ASN A 240 -3.67 13.50 -18.41
C ASN A 240 -3.59 13.54 -16.88
N ASN A 241 -2.48 13.12 -16.27
CA ASN A 241 -2.37 13.05 -14.82
C ASN A 241 -2.45 14.44 -14.17
N PRO A 242 -3.43 14.69 -13.28
CA PRO A 242 -3.62 16.01 -12.69
C PRO A 242 -2.42 16.49 -11.86
N SER A 243 -1.67 15.59 -11.20
CA SER A 243 -0.49 16.00 -10.42
C SER A 243 0.62 16.58 -11.31
N PHE A 244 0.80 16.03 -12.51
CA PHE A 244 1.71 16.61 -13.51
C PHE A 244 1.22 17.96 -13.99
N LEU A 245 -0.06 18.06 -14.35
CA LEU A 245 -0.67 19.30 -14.83
C LEU A 245 -0.63 20.42 -13.77
N ALA A 246 -0.80 20.09 -12.49
CA ALA A 246 -0.62 21.02 -11.37
C ALA A 246 0.80 21.60 -11.31
N SER A 247 1.81 20.75 -11.49
CA SER A 247 3.22 21.18 -11.50
C SER A 247 3.55 22.08 -12.70
N VAL A 248 2.96 21.81 -13.86
CA VAL A 248 3.10 22.66 -15.06
C VAL A 248 2.41 24.01 -14.85
N ALA A 249 1.19 24.03 -14.29
CA ALA A 249 0.51 25.27 -13.93
C ALA A 249 1.33 26.09 -12.92
N ASN A 250 2.01 25.43 -11.98
CA ASN A 250 2.85 26.08 -10.98
C ASN A 250 4.10 26.75 -11.60
N ILE A 251 4.72 26.15 -12.64
CA ILE A 251 5.80 26.81 -13.40
C ILE A 251 5.33 28.13 -14.00
N ARG A 252 4.12 28.16 -14.58
CA ARG A 252 3.56 29.39 -15.15
C ARG A 252 3.25 30.44 -14.11
N SER A 253 2.73 30.02 -12.96
CA SER A 253 2.56 30.90 -11.80
C SER A 253 3.91 31.50 -11.40
N ALA A 254 4.94 30.68 -11.20
CA ALA A 254 6.28 31.15 -10.86
C ALA A 254 6.87 32.12 -11.90
N ARG A 255 6.69 31.84 -13.20
CA ARG A 255 7.12 32.73 -14.30
C ARG A 255 6.39 34.07 -14.28
N ALA A 256 5.07 34.08 -14.08
CA ALA A 256 4.33 35.32 -13.92
C ALA A 256 4.78 36.11 -12.67
N GLY A 257 5.13 35.40 -11.58
CA GLY A 257 5.76 35.99 -10.40
C GLY A 257 7.11 36.68 -10.66
N GLN A 258 7.90 36.19 -11.61
CA GLN A 258 9.09 36.91 -12.09
C GLN A 258 8.73 38.24 -12.76
N GLY A 259 7.63 38.29 -13.53
CA GLY A 259 7.08 39.52 -14.11
C GLY A 259 6.72 40.55 -13.04
N VAL A 260 6.04 40.11 -11.98
CA VAL A 260 5.73 40.93 -10.80
C VAL A 260 6.99 41.49 -10.14
N ALA A 261 8.03 40.66 -9.98
CA ALA A 261 9.31 41.11 -9.41
C ALA A 261 10.00 42.17 -10.29
N ARG A 262 9.90 42.05 -11.62
CA ARG A 262 10.47 43.00 -12.59
C ARG A 262 9.70 44.31 -12.70
N ALA A 263 8.43 44.35 -12.30
CA ALA A 263 7.63 45.57 -12.33
C ALA A 263 8.24 46.70 -11.46
N ALA A 264 9.02 46.34 -10.43
CA ALA A 264 9.71 47.30 -9.57
C ALA A 264 10.74 48.20 -10.30
N TYR A 265 11.18 47.81 -11.50
CA TYR A 265 12.10 48.59 -12.34
C TYR A 265 11.40 49.63 -13.22
N TRP A 266 10.07 49.69 -13.19
CA TRP A 266 9.27 50.65 -13.96
C TRP A 266 8.67 51.72 -13.04
N PRO A 267 8.38 52.93 -13.56
CA PRO A 267 7.64 53.93 -12.81
C PRO A 267 6.20 53.49 -12.59
N THR A 268 5.62 53.99 -11.50
CA THR A 268 4.19 53.90 -11.22
C THR A 268 3.55 55.26 -11.47
N VAL A 269 2.37 55.26 -12.09
CA VAL A 269 1.56 56.43 -12.38
C VAL A 269 0.17 56.21 -11.78
N ASP A 270 -0.24 57.07 -10.86
CA ASP A 270 -1.55 57.01 -10.21
C ASP A 270 -2.24 58.38 -10.17
N VAL A 271 -3.57 58.36 -10.31
CA VAL A 271 -4.42 59.55 -10.10
C VAL A 271 -4.89 59.54 -8.66
N ARG A 272 -4.76 60.70 -8.00
CA ARG A 272 -5.29 60.94 -6.65
C ARG A 272 -6.23 62.11 -6.67
N ALA A 273 -7.46 61.88 -6.22
CA ALA A 273 -8.43 62.92 -5.97
C ALA A 273 -8.79 62.90 -4.49
N SER A 274 -8.73 64.04 -3.80
CA SER A 274 -9.14 64.09 -2.40
C SER A 274 -9.95 65.33 -2.10
N GLN A 275 -10.87 65.19 -1.16
CA GLN A 275 -11.65 66.27 -0.59
C GLN A 275 -11.60 66.16 0.93
N GLY A 276 -11.15 67.22 1.58
CA GLY A 276 -10.99 67.30 3.02
C GLY A 276 -11.78 68.45 3.63
N TYR A 277 -12.29 68.20 4.83
CA TYR A 277 -12.82 69.18 5.75
C TYR A 277 -11.97 69.15 7.02
N GLU A 278 -11.57 70.32 7.49
CA GLU A 278 -10.84 70.47 8.75
C GLU A 278 -11.37 71.70 9.49
N ARG A 279 -11.52 71.60 10.82
CA ARG A 279 -11.89 72.74 11.65
C ARG A 279 -10.71 73.17 12.51
N ASN A 280 -10.55 74.48 12.65
CA ASN A 280 -9.47 75.11 13.41
C ASN A 280 -8.08 74.68 12.91
N GLN A 281 -7.91 74.56 11.59
CA GLN A 281 -6.65 74.15 10.96
C GLN A 281 -5.52 75.04 11.48
N ASP A 282 -4.44 74.43 11.95
CA ASP A 282 -3.28 75.16 12.47
C ASP A 282 -3.58 76.14 13.61
N GLY A 283 -4.68 75.93 14.34
CA GLY A 283 -5.09 76.77 15.47
C GLY A 283 -5.83 78.05 15.07
N VAL A 284 -6.16 78.22 13.79
CA VAL A 284 -6.95 79.34 13.28
C VAL A 284 -8.42 78.93 13.24
N ASP A 285 -9.25 79.54 14.09
CA ASP A 285 -10.65 79.17 14.20
C ASP A 285 -11.40 79.37 12.87
N GLY A 286 -12.03 78.30 12.39
CA GLY A 286 -12.69 78.33 11.09
C GLY A 286 -12.89 76.94 10.50
N SER A 287 -13.63 76.90 9.39
CA SER A 287 -13.85 75.69 8.60
C SER A 287 -13.04 75.78 7.31
N TYR A 288 -12.25 74.75 7.05
CA TYR A 288 -11.37 74.65 5.89
C TYR A 288 -11.85 73.52 5.00
N HIS A 289 -11.98 73.82 3.71
CA HIS A 289 -12.33 72.84 2.68
C HIS A 289 -11.17 72.77 1.69
N THR A 290 -10.61 71.58 1.51
CA THR A 290 -9.50 71.36 0.58
C THR A 290 -9.91 70.35 -0.48
N GLY A 291 -9.63 70.65 -1.75
CA GLY A 291 -9.82 69.74 -2.87
C GLY A 291 -8.52 69.62 -3.65
N ARG A 292 -8.09 68.41 -3.97
CA ARG A 292 -6.87 68.17 -4.76
C ARG A 292 -7.14 67.11 -5.81
N LEU A 293 -6.65 67.34 -7.03
CA LEU A 293 -6.60 66.36 -8.11
C LEU A 293 -5.16 66.35 -8.62
N MET A 294 -4.47 65.22 -8.47
CA MET A 294 -3.05 65.09 -8.79
C MET A 294 -2.80 63.85 -9.63
N LEU A 295 -1.93 63.99 -10.63
CA LEU A 295 -1.30 62.87 -11.31
C LEU A 295 0.07 62.66 -10.67
N MET A 296 0.27 61.51 -10.05
CA MET A 296 1.49 61.17 -9.31
C MET A 296 2.33 60.20 -10.13
N LEU A 297 3.57 60.58 -10.44
CA LEU A 297 4.57 59.68 -10.99
C LEU A 297 5.58 59.34 -9.89
N ASN A 298 5.65 58.08 -9.51
CA ASN A 298 6.65 57.60 -8.55
C ASN A 298 7.61 56.65 -9.26
N TYR A 299 8.89 57.01 -9.28
CA TYR A 299 9.95 56.17 -9.84
C TYR A 299 11.03 55.95 -8.80
N ASN A 300 11.28 54.68 -8.49
CA ASN A 300 12.33 54.31 -7.58
C ASN A 300 13.67 54.19 -8.33
N LEU A 301 14.62 55.07 -8.03
CA LEU A 301 15.96 55.01 -8.62
C LEU A 301 16.84 53.96 -7.94
N PHE A 302 16.69 53.74 -6.63
CA PHE A 302 17.53 52.81 -5.87
C PHE A 302 16.88 52.43 -4.52
N LYS A 303 16.63 51.13 -4.31
CA LYS A 303 16.15 50.54 -3.03
C LYS A 303 17.20 49.62 -2.39
N GLY A 304 18.45 50.08 -2.27
CA GLY A 304 19.49 49.33 -1.56
C GLY A 304 19.75 47.92 -2.10
N GLY A 305 19.55 47.68 -3.39
CA GLY A 305 19.72 46.37 -4.03
C GLY A 305 18.59 45.35 -3.79
N SER A 306 17.54 45.70 -3.03
CA SER A 306 16.43 44.78 -2.70
C SER A 306 15.63 44.32 -3.93
N ASP A 307 15.43 45.18 -4.93
CA ASP A 307 14.71 44.82 -6.16
C ASP A 307 15.48 43.76 -6.97
N LYS A 308 16.81 43.89 -7.06
CA LYS A 308 17.68 42.86 -7.67
C LYS A 308 17.66 41.54 -6.90
N ALA A 309 17.60 41.59 -5.57
CA ALA A 309 17.46 40.39 -4.75
C ALA A 309 16.08 39.72 -4.95
N ARG A 310 15.01 40.51 -5.08
CA ARG A 310 13.65 40.01 -5.35
C ARG A 310 13.55 39.33 -6.71
N GLU A 311 14.17 39.91 -7.75
CA GLU A 311 14.23 39.28 -9.07
C GLU A 311 15.00 37.95 -9.03
N ARG A 312 16.16 37.90 -8.35
CA ARG A 312 16.92 36.65 -8.18
C ARG A 312 16.12 35.61 -7.40
N ARG A 313 15.43 35.99 -6.32
CA ARG A 313 14.53 35.07 -5.59
C ARG A 313 13.46 34.48 -6.51
N ALA A 314 12.78 35.32 -7.31
CA ALA A 314 11.75 34.85 -8.23
C ALA A 314 12.30 33.89 -9.31
N LEU A 315 13.56 34.09 -9.74
CA LEU A 315 14.25 33.15 -10.62
C LEU A 315 14.50 31.80 -9.92
N GLU A 316 14.92 31.79 -8.66
CA GLU A 316 15.10 30.54 -7.91
C GLU A 316 13.77 29.84 -7.61
N ASP A 317 12.70 30.59 -7.34
CA ASP A 317 11.35 30.04 -7.19
C ASP A 317 10.90 29.32 -8.49
N LEU A 318 11.23 29.89 -9.67
CA LEU A 318 10.98 29.27 -10.97
C LEU A 318 11.84 28.00 -11.19
N ASN A 319 13.13 28.04 -10.82
CA ASN A 319 13.99 26.84 -10.88
C ASN A 319 13.43 25.71 -9.99
N GLY A 320 12.99 26.03 -8.77
CA GLY A 320 12.33 25.09 -7.88
C GLY A 320 11.06 24.48 -8.49
N ALA A 321 10.26 25.29 -9.20
CA ALA A 321 9.08 24.79 -9.91
C ALA A 321 9.43 23.80 -11.04
N PHE A 322 10.55 24.00 -11.76
CA PHE A 322 11.03 23.03 -12.74
C PHE A 322 11.42 21.69 -12.10
N GLU A 323 12.14 21.71 -10.97
CA GLU A 323 12.53 20.49 -10.25
C GLU A 323 11.31 19.72 -9.72
N LEU A 324 10.28 20.42 -9.24
CA LEU A 324 9.03 19.80 -8.80
C LEU A 324 8.27 19.12 -9.96
N ARG A 325 8.28 19.71 -11.15
CA ARG A 325 7.70 19.11 -12.37
C ARG A 325 8.50 17.88 -12.81
N ASP A 326 9.83 17.94 -12.75
CA ASP A 326 10.70 16.81 -13.07
C ASP A 326 10.51 15.65 -12.07
N LYS A 327 10.34 15.96 -10.79
CA LYS A 327 9.95 14.97 -9.78
C LYS A 327 8.59 14.34 -10.11
N ALA A 328 7.56 15.13 -10.37
CA ALA A 328 6.24 14.63 -10.73
C ALA A 328 6.29 13.70 -11.96
N CYS A 329 7.07 14.08 -12.98
CA CYS A 329 7.34 13.23 -14.15
C CYS A 329 7.95 11.87 -13.77
N ARG A 330 8.99 11.85 -12.93
CA ARG A 330 9.65 10.60 -12.49
C ARG A 330 8.72 9.73 -11.65
N ASP A 331 7.98 10.33 -10.72
CA ASP A 331 7.04 9.64 -9.84
C ASP A 331 5.90 8.98 -10.64
N ILE A 332 5.33 9.70 -11.61
CA ILE A 332 4.28 9.16 -12.50
C ILE A 332 4.82 8.05 -13.39
N ARG A 333 6.03 8.22 -13.95
CA ARG A 333 6.67 7.15 -14.74
C ARG A 333 6.85 5.87 -13.91
N GLN A 334 7.39 5.99 -12.70
CA GLN A 334 7.62 4.84 -11.81
C GLN A 334 6.29 4.17 -11.45
N THR A 335 5.33 4.93 -10.92
CA THR A 335 4.05 4.38 -10.45
C THR A 335 3.23 3.77 -11.58
N THR A 336 3.21 4.39 -12.76
CA THR A 336 2.55 3.86 -13.96
C THR A 336 3.20 2.58 -14.46
N GLN A 337 4.53 2.53 -14.51
CA GLN A 337 5.27 1.33 -14.90
C GLN A 337 5.02 0.16 -13.96
N ILE A 338 5.03 0.41 -12.65
CA ILE A 338 4.73 -0.60 -11.63
C ILE A 338 3.29 -1.09 -11.77
N ALA A 339 2.32 -0.18 -11.93
CA ALA A 339 0.92 -0.53 -12.10
C ALA A 339 0.71 -1.41 -13.35
N TRP A 340 1.26 -1.02 -14.49
CA TRP A 340 1.18 -1.80 -15.72
C TRP A 340 1.85 -3.18 -15.60
N ASN A 341 3.06 -3.23 -15.02
CA ASN A 341 3.77 -4.49 -14.81
C ASN A 341 2.98 -5.45 -13.90
N ASN A 342 2.34 -4.92 -12.85
CA ASN A 342 1.50 -5.71 -11.95
C ASN A 342 0.31 -6.33 -12.67
N VAL A 343 -0.36 -5.62 -13.58
CA VAL A 343 -1.47 -6.20 -14.38
C VAL A 343 -0.97 -7.41 -15.18
N GLN A 344 0.15 -7.28 -15.88
CA GLN A 344 0.73 -8.37 -16.68
C GLN A 344 1.16 -9.55 -15.80
N ARG A 345 1.93 -9.28 -14.74
CA ARG A 345 2.46 -10.29 -13.81
C ARG A 345 1.35 -11.05 -13.09
N LEU A 346 0.33 -10.34 -12.58
CA LEU A 346 -0.81 -10.97 -11.91
C LEU A 346 -1.66 -11.76 -12.90
N GLY A 347 -1.78 -11.30 -14.15
CA GLY A 347 -2.40 -12.06 -15.24
C GLY A 347 -1.73 -13.43 -15.45
N GLU A 348 -0.40 -13.47 -15.54
CA GLU A 348 0.36 -14.72 -15.65
C GLU A 348 0.26 -15.58 -14.38
N GLN A 349 0.35 -14.96 -13.19
CA GLN A 349 0.31 -15.65 -11.90
C GLN A 349 -1.03 -16.38 -11.67
N ILE A 350 -2.15 -15.76 -12.05
CA ILE A 350 -3.49 -16.35 -11.88
C ILE A 350 -3.60 -17.70 -12.59
N THR A 351 -3.04 -17.84 -13.79
CA THR A 351 -3.05 -19.11 -14.53
C THR A 351 -2.41 -20.26 -13.71
N TYR A 352 -1.30 -19.99 -13.03
CA TYR A 352 -0.65 -20.98 -12.17
C TYR A 352 -1.42 -21.24 -10.88
N LEU A 353 -2.04 -20.21 -10.29
CA LEU A 353 -2.87 -20.36 -9.10
C LEU A 353 -4.14 -21.17 -9.39
N GLU A 354 -4.75 -20.98 -10.57
CA GLU A 354 -5.90 -21.76 -11.03
C GLU A 354 -5.54 -23.22 -11.22
N GLN A 355 -4.40 -23.51 -11.84
CA GLN A 355 -3.92 -24.87 -12.00
C GLN A 355 -3.59 -25.52 -10.64
N HIS A 356 -2.94 -24.79 -9.73
CA HIS A 356 -2.61 -25.27 -8.39
C HIS A 356 -3.89 -25.64 -7.63
N GLU A 357 -4.85 -24.72 -7.53
CA GLU A 357 -6.12 -24.94 -6.84
C GLU A 357 -6.91 -26.11 -7.45
N LEU A 358 -7.01 -26.19 -8.78
CA LEU A 358 -7.69 -27.30 -9.45
C LEU A 358 -7.01 -28.65 -9.13
N SER A 359 -5.68 -28.70 -9.18
CA SER A 359 -4.93 -29.93 -8.93
C SER A 359 -5.05 -30.39 -7.47
N THR A 360 -4.96 -29.47 -6.51
CA THR A 360 -5.12 -29.73 -5.08
C THR A 360 -6.55 -30.17 -4.77
N ARG A 361 -7.56 -29.56 -5.40
CA ARG A 361 -8.97 -29.97 -5.24
C ARG A 361 -9.19 -31.41 -5.66
N LYS A 362 -8.68 -31.79 -6.84
CA LYS A 362 -8.77 -33.18 -7.34
C LYS A 362 -8.02 -34.16 -6.42
N ALA A 363 -6.82 -33.79 -5.97
CA ALA A 363 -6.05 -34.62 -5.04
C ALA A 363 -6.79 -34.82 -3.70
N ARG A 364 -7.36 -33.75 -3.14
CA ARG A 364 -8.20 -33.80 -1.95
C ARG A 364 -9.39 -34.74 -2.14
N ASP A 365 -10.13 -34.60 -3.25
CA ASP A 365 -11.31 -35.44 -3.54
C ASP A 365 -10.92 -36.92 -3.64
N ALA A 366 -9.80 -37.24 -4.30
CA ALA A 366 -9.27 -38.60 -4.37
C ALA A 366 -8.81 -39.14 -3.01
N TYR A 367 -8.13 -38.32 -2.20
CA TYR A 367 -7.66 -38.73 -0.88
C TYR A 367 -8.82 -38.99 0.08
N ARG A 368 -9.90 -38.21 0.01
CA ARG A 368 -11.14 -38.50 0.75
C ARG A 368 -11.71 -39.88 0.39
N GLN A 369 -11.87 -40.16 -0.91
CA GLN A 369 -12.39 -41.45 -1.37
C GLN A 369 -11.51 -42.63 -0.92
N GLN A 370 -10.19 -42.48 -1.01
CA GLN A 370 -9.24 -43.51 -0.55
C GLN A 370 -9.24 -43.66 0.98
N PHE A 371 -9.45 -42.58 1.73
CA PHE A 371 -9.59 -42.64 3.18
C PHE A 371 -10.85 -43.37 3.61
N ASP A 372 -11.97 -43.15 2.90
CA ASP A 372 -13.25 -43.81 3.17
C ASP A 372 -13.17 -45.34 3.02
N ILE A 373 -12.34 -45.83 2.09
CA ILE A 373 -12.05 -47.26 1.90
C ILE A 373 -10.79 -47.75 2.66
N GLY A 374 -10.19 -46.92 3.51
CA GLY A 374 -9.06 -47.28 4.36
C GLY A 374 -7.69 -47.40 3.67
N GLN A 375 -7.55 -46.90 2.44
CA GLN A 375 -6.32 -46.94 1.64
C GLN A 375 -5.41 -45.72 1.84
N ARG A 376 -5.89 -44.66 2.50
CA ARG A 376 -5.14 -43.43 2.78
C ARG A 376 -5.20 -43.06 4.26
N THR A 377 -4.23 -42.28 4.75
CA THR A 377 -4.21 -41.85 6.15
C THR A 377 -5.09 -40.61 6.38
N LEU A 378 -5.59 -40.44 7.61
CA LEU A 378 -6.30 -39.22 8.00
C LEU A 378 -5.42 -37.96 7.85
N LEU A 379 -4.13 -38.09 8.14
CA LEU A 379 -3.18 -36.98 7.99
C LEU A 379 -3.16 -36.45 6.56
N ASP A 380 -3.10 -37.35 5.57
CA ASP A 380 -3.09 -36.94 4.15
C ASP A 380 -4.37 -36.17 3.78
N VAL A 381 -5.53 -36.59 4.29
CA VAL A 381 -6.81 -35.90 4.04
C VAL A 381 -6.79 -34.52 4.70
N LEU A 382 -6.44 -34.46 6.00
CA LEU A 382 -6.39 -33.20 6.74
C LEU A 382 -5.40 -32.19 6.13
N ASP A 383 -4.27 -32.69 5.63
CA ASP A 383 -3.26 -31.85 4.98
C ASP A 383 -3.74 -31.34 3.61
N THR A 384 -4.38 -32.18 2.81
CA THR A 384 -4.95 -31.76 1.51
C THR A 384 -6.14 -30.82 1.64
N GLU A 385 -6.95 -30.90 2.70
CA GLU A 385 -7.97 -29.87 2.98
C GLU A 385 -7.35 -28.49 3.19
N ASN A 386 -6.32 -28.43 4.04
CA ASN A 386 -5.67 -27.18 4.36
C ASN A 386 -4.94 -26.62 3.12
N GLU A 387 -4.29 -27.47 2.34
CA GLU A 387 -3.65 -27.07 1.09
C GLU A 387 -4.68 -26.52 0.08
N LEU A 388 -5.87 -27.13 -0.01
CA LEU A 388 -6.95 -26.62 -0.86
C LEU A 388 -7.44 -25.25 -0.37
N PHE A 389 -7.60 -25.07 0.94
CA PHE A 389 -7.95 -23.78 1.53
C PHE A 389 -6.92 -22.70 1.18
N ASP A 390 -5.63 -22.99 1.38
CA ASP A 390 -4.53 -22.06 1.07
C ASP A 390 -4.44 -21.74 -0.43
N ALA A 391 -4.64 -22.74 -1.29
CA ALA A 391 -4.67 -22.57 -2.74
C ALA A 391 -5.86 -21.68 -3.18
N ALA A 392 -7.06 -21.94 -2.65
CA ALA A 392 -8.25 -21.15 -2.95
C ALA A 392 -8.13 -19.69 -2.47
N ARG A 393 -7.60 -19.46 -1.27
CA ARG A 393 -7.30 -18.11 -0.76
C ARG A 393 -6.35 -17.35 -1.67
N SER A 394 -5.28 -18.02 -2.11
CA SER A 394 -4.27 -17.44 -2.98
C SER A 394 -4.85 -17.05 -4.34
N LEU A 395 -5.71 -17.91 -4.91
CA LEU A 395 -6.40 -17.64 -6.17
C LEU A 395 -7.37 -16.45 -6.05
N VAL A 396 -8.20 -16.41 -5.01
CA VAL A 396 -9.13 -15.28 -4.77
C VAL A 396 -8.35 -13.98 -4.60
N SER A 397 -7.29 -13.99 -3.80
CA SER A 397 -6.45 -12.80 -3.59
C SER A 397 -5.80 -12.34 -4.89
N GLY A 398 -5.20 -13.26 -5.67
CA GLY A 398 -4.59 -12.93 -6.96
C GLY A 398 -5.56 -12.32 -7.98
N ARG A 399 -6.80 -12.84 -8.04
CA ARG A 399 -7.87 -12.29 -8.89
C ARG A 399 -8.26 -10.86 -8.49
N ILE A 400 -8.42 -10.62 -7.19
CA ILE A 400 -8.77 -9.28 -6.67
C ILE A 400 -7.60 -8.30 -6.85
N ASP A 401 -6.37 -8.72 -6.57
CA ASP A 401 -5.16 -7.91 -6.75
C ASP A 401 -5.01 -7.47 -8.21
N ARG A 402 -5.32 -8.36 -9.17
CA ARG A 402 -5.35 -8.00 -10.59
C ARG A 402 -6.37 -6.91 -10.88
N LYS A 403 -7.59 -7.02 -10.35
CA LYS A 403 -8.64 -6.00 -10.54
C LYS A 403 -8.25 -4.64 -9.95
N ILE A 404 -7.62 -4.64 -8.77
CA ILE A 404 -7.07 -3.41 -8.17
C ILE A 404 -5.93 -2.84 -9.04
N ALA A 405 -5.07 -3.69 -9.61
CA ALA A 405 -4.01 -3.24 -10.51
C ALA A 405 -4.56 -2.64 -11.81
N GLU A 406 -5.62 -3.23 -12.39
CA GLU A 406 -6.33 -2.69 -13.57
C GLU A 406 -6.90 -1.30 -13.26
N ALA A 407 -7.60 -1.13 -12.13
CA ALA A 407 -8.09 0.16 -11.68
C ALA A 407 -6.97 1.19 -11.45
N ARG A 408 -5.82 0.75 -10.91
CA ARG A 408 -4.67 1.62 -10.67
C ARG A 408 -4.05 2.14 -11.96
N VAL A 409 -4.02 1.35 -13.04
CA VAL A 409 -3.59 1.85 -14.36
C VAL A 409 -4.54 2.95 -14.85
N LEU A 410 -5.86 2.73 -14.76
CA LEU A 410 -6.87 3.74 -15.13
C LEU A 410 -6.78 5.01 -14.27
N ALA A 411 -6.45 4.88 -12.98
CA ALA A 411 -6.23 6.03 -12.11
C ALA A 411 -5.01 6.85 -12.57
N GLN A 412 -3.89 6.19 -12.89
CA GLN A 412 -2.69 6.89 -13.37
C GLN A 412 -2.89 7.61 -14.71
N THR A 413 -3.80 7.10 -15.56
CA THR A 413 -4.15 7.72 -16.85
C THR A 413 -5.32 8.72 -16.77
N HIS A 414 -5.81 9.04 -15.56
CA HIS A 414 -6.98 9.90 -15.33
C HIS A 414 -8.24 9.41 -16.07
N GLN A 415 -8.40 8.10 -16.20
CA GLN A 415 -9.52 7.44 -16.87
C GLN A 415 -10.43 6.66 -15.91
N LEU A 416 -10.06 6.51 -14.63
CA LEU A 416 -10.83 5.74 -13.65
C LEU A 416 -12.27 6.23 -13.50
N LEU A 417 -12.47 7.53 -13.26
CA LEU A 417 -13.82 8.10 -13.12
C LEU A 417 -14.63 7.92 -14.40
N ALA A 418 -14.03 8.17 -15.56
CA ALA A 418 -14.68 7.98 -16.85
C ALA A 418 -15.07 6.50 -17.09
N ALA A 419 -14.20 5.55 -16.70
CA ALA A 419 -14.47 4.12 -16.77
C ALA A 419 -15.65 3.69 -15.88
N LEU A 420 -15.83 4.39 -14.75
CA LEU A 420 -16.99 4.24 -13.87
C LEU A 420 -18.20 5.09 -14.29
N LYS A 421 -18.12 5.78 -15.45
CA LYS A 421 -19.15 6.70 -15.96
C LYS A 421 -19.46 7.89 -15.03
N LEU A 422 -18.48 8.29 -14.24
CA LEU A 422 -18.54 9.45 -13.35
C LEU A 422 -17.86 10.67 -13.99
N ALA A 423 -18.41 11.85 -13.72
CA ALA A 423 -17.82 13.12 -14.13
C ALA A 423 -16.92 13.70 -13.03
N PRO A 424 -15.82 14.41 -13.37
CA PRO A 424 -15.00 15.11 -12.39
C PRO A 424 -15.75 16.30 -11.78
N LEU A 425 -15.51 16.53 -10.48
CA LEU A 425 -16.17 17.53 -9.62
C LEU A 425 -16.21 18.97 -10.14
N ALA A 426 -15.34 19.35 -11.07
CA ALA A 426 -15.19 20.73 -11.53
C ALA A 426 -15.05 20.84 -13.07
N ALA A 427 -15.76 19.96 -13.79
CA ALA A 427 -15.77 19.92 -15.26
C ALA A 427 -16.14 21.24 -15.95
N GLU A 428 -16.83 22.15 -15.26
CA GLU A 428 -17.32 23.44 -15.79
C GLU A 428 -16.29 24.59 -15.75
N THR A 429 -15.06 24.35 -15.28
CA THR A 429 -14.02 25.38 -15.37
C THR A 429 -13.73 25.62 -16.85
N ASP A 430 -13.94 26.85 -17.34
CA ASP A 430 -13.78 27.18 -18.75
C ASP A 430 -12.34 26.89 -19.19
N GLN A 431 -12.14 25.69 -19.73
CA GLN A 431 -10.84 25.22 -20.19
C GLN A 431 -10.28 26.14 -21.28
N ASN A 432 -11.12 26.98 -21.91
CA ASN A 432 -10.69 27.96 -22.90
C ASN A 432 -10.03 29.19 -22.28
N GLU A 433 -10.34 29.59 -21.04
CA GLU A 433 -9.57 30.65 -20.34
C GLU A 433 -8.13 30.21 -20.01
N LEU A 434 -7.88 28.89 -20.04
CA LEU A 434 -6.61 28.27 -19.62
C LEU A 434 -5.75 27.79 -20.81
N LYS A 435 -6.29 27.88 -22.04
CA LYS A 435 -5.66 27.50 -23.31
C LYS A 435 -4.84 28.63 -23.96
N GLY A 436 -4.13 29.41 -23.17
CA GLY A 436 -3.04 30.23 -23.72
C GLY A 436 -2.00 29.30 -24.37
N SER A 437 -1.39 29.74 -25.47
CA SER A 437 -0.40 29.03 -26.31
C SER A 437 0.86 28.49 -25.58
N GLU A 438 0.90 28.54 -24.25
CA GLU A 438 1.97 28.09 -23.36
C GLU A 438 1.77 26.64 -22.85
N LEU A 439 0.69 25.95 -23.26
CA LEU A 439 0.42 24.53 -22.93
C LEU A 439 1.31 23.53 -23.63
N GLU A 440 1.73 23.80 -24.87
CA GLU A 440 2.47 22.80 -25.65
C GLU A 440 3.98 22.81 -25.33
N ASP A 441 4.58 23.98 -25.07
CA ASP A 441 6.05 24.09 -24.95
C ASP A 441 6.63 23.51 -23.64
N GLU A 442 5.85 23.45 -22.54
CA GLU A 442 6.34 23.02 -21.22
C GLU A 442 5.93 21.62 -20.78
N GLN A 443 4.79 21.12 -21.28
CA GLN A 443 4.32 19.75 -21.02
C GLN A 443 5.22 18.69 -21.67
N VAL A 444 5.99 19.05 -22.70
CA VAL A 444 6.69 18.12 -23.60
C VAL A 444 8.09 17.68 -23.11
N ARG A 445 8.59 18.17 -21.98
CA ARG A 445 9.94 17.78 -21.50
C ARG A 445 10.01 16.52 -20.63
N CYS A 446 8.88 15.93 -20.26
CA CYS A 446 8.91 14.65 -19.56
C CYS A 446 9.23 13.53 -20.56
N ASN A 447 10.35 12.83 -20.38
CA ASN A 447 10.68 11.68 -21.21
C ASN A 447 9.62 10.60 -21.05
N THR A 448 8.77 10.42 -22.06
CA THR A 448 7.69 9.44 -22.11
C THR A 448 8.16 8.06 -22.56
N ALA A 449 9.44 7.90 -22.94
CA ALA A 449 9.97 6.58 -23.26
C ALA A 449 9.94 5.73 -21.99
N LEU A 450 9.17 4.64 -22.06
CA LEU A 450 9.38 3.51 -21.18
C LEU A 450 10.85 3.10 -21.36
N PRO A 451 11.67 2.99 -20.30
CA PRO A 451 12.87 2.19 -20.43
C PRO A 451 12.42 0.83 -20.97
N PRO A 452 13.21 0.18 -21.85
CA PRO A 452 12.88 -1.16 -22.32
C PRO A 452 12.46 -1.94 -21.08
N SER A 453 11.27 -2.55 -21.13
CA SER A 453 10.70 -3.22 -19.97
C SER A 453 11.85 -3.99 -19.35
N SER A 454 12.04 -3.92 -18.03
CA SER A 454 13.06 -4.71 -17.36
C SER A 454 12.70 -6.21 -17.39
N SER A 455 12.15 -6.70 -18.50
CA SER A 455 12.17 -8.07 -18.96
C SER A 455 13.59 -8.66 -18.97
N ASP A 456 14.63 -7.87 -18.74
CA ASP A 456 16.03 -8.33 -18.69
C ASP A 456 16.69 -8.23 -17.30
N LEU A 457 15.98 -7.77 -16.26
CA LEU A 457 16.43 -8.04 -14.88
C LEU A 457 16.09 -9.49 -14.52
N GLY A 458 16.76 -10.44 -15.18
CA GLY A 458 16.75 -11.86 -14.82
C GLY A 458 15.50 -12.66 -15.18
N ARG A 459 14.66 -12.21 -16.13
CA ARG A 459 13.64 -13.10 -16.70
C ARG A 459 14.31 -14.10 -17.65
N THR A 460 14.91 -15.15 -17.12
CA THR A 460 14.66 -16.43 -17.77
C THR A 460 13.17 -16.67 -17.59
N PRO A 461 12.33 -16.67 -18.64
CA PRO A 461 10.99 -17.20 -18.50
C PRO A 461 11.18 -18.58 -17.88
N VAL A 462 10.62 -18.79 -16.69
CA VAL A 462 10.51 -20.15 -16.15
C VAL A 462 9.58 -20.83 -17.15
N ALA A 463 10.17 -21.45 -18.16
CA ALA A 463 9.47 -22.34 -19.05
C ALA A 463 9.05 -23.51 -18.17
N VAL A 464 7.90 -23.38 -17.52
CA VAL A 464 7.22 -24.48 -16.88
C VAL A 464 6.81 -25.39 -18.03
N LYS A 465 7.74 -26.27 -18.43
CA LYS A 465 7.54 -27.35 -19.41
C LYS A 465 6.61 -28.44 -18.88
N ALA A 466 6.13 -28.32 -17.65
CA ALA A 466 5.04 -29.17 -17.18
C ALA A 466 3.76 -28.71 -17.89
N ALA A 467 3.39 -29.43 -18.95
CA ALA A 467 2.08 -29.28 -19.56
C ALA A 467 1.02 -29.38 -18.44
N PRO A 468 0.04 -28.46 -18.38
CA PRO A 468 -1.04 -28.58 -17.41
C PRO A 468 -1.70 -29.94 -17.63
N VAL A 469 -1.73 -30.77 -16.57
CA VAL A 469 -2.45 -32.04 -16.63
C VAL A 469 -3.91 -31.68 -16.88
N THR A 470 -4.42 -32.02 -18.06
CA THR A 470 -5.77 -31.65 -18.46
C THR A 470 -6.80 -32.33 -17.55
N VAL A 471 -7.97 -31.72 -17.41
CA VAL A 471 -9.08 -32.27 -16.58
C VAL A 471 -9.36 -33.73 -16.96
N ALA A 472 -9.36 -34.04 -18.25
CA ALA A 472 -9.55 -35.38 -18.79
C ALA A 472 -8.42 -36.38 -18.44
N GLN A 473 -7.17 -35.94 -18.37
CA GLN A 473 -6.04 -36.80 -18.01
C GLN A 473 -6.03 -37.17 -16.53
N LEU A 474 -6.44 -36.24 -15.65
CA LEU A 474 -6.58 -36.53 -14.21
C LEU A 474 -7.76 -37.46 -13.94
N ASP A 475 -8.90 -37.27 -14.61
CA ASP A 475 -10.07 -38.12 -14.39
C ASP A 475 -9.83 -39.55 -14.90
N ALA A 476 -9.15 -39.70 -16.04
CA ALA A 476 -8.72 -41.01 -16.53
C ALA A 476 -7.68 -41.69 -15.61
N ALA A 477 -6.69 -40.94 -15.11
CA ALA A 477 -5.66 -41.51 -14.24
C ALA A 477 -6.15 -41.87 -12.83
N LEU A 478 -7.18 -41.17 -12.31
CA LEU A 478 -7.77 -41.45 -10.99
C LEU A 478 -8.80 -42.59 -11.01
N LEU A 479 -9.51 -42.78 -12.13
CA LEU A 479 -10.48 -43.87 -12.30
C LEU A 479 -9.83 -45.20 -12.68
N ASP A 480 -8.68 -45.16 -13.36
CA ASP A 480 -7.99 -46.35 -13.91
C ASP A 480 -6.74 -46.74 -13.10
N ALA A 481 -6.44 -46.04 -12.00
CA ALA A 481 -5.41 -46.45 -11.07
C ALA A 481 -5.90 -47.67 -10.27
N PRO A 482 -5.29 -48.87 -10.42
CA PRO A 482 -5.63 -50.00 -9.55
C PRO A 482 -5.42 -49.60 -8.09
N PRO A 483 -6.16 -50.20 -7.13
CA PRO A 483 -5.79 -50.07 -5.72
C PRO A 483 -4.31 -50.41 -5.64
N ALA A 484 -3.51 -49.54 -5.02
CA ALA A 484 -2.08 -49.76 -4.94
C ALA A 484 -1.87 -51.17 -4.37
N MET A 485 -1.54 -52.12 -5.26
CA MET A 485 -1.01 -53.40 -4.85
C MET A 485 0.21 -53.04 -4.04
N ILE A 486 0.24 -53.47 -2.78
CA ILE A 486 1.46 -53.51 -1.99
C ILE A 486 2.49 -54.19 -2.92
N PRO A 487 3.50 -53.48 -3.44
CA PRO A 487 4.47 -54.13 -4.28
C PRO A 487 5.25 -55.05 -3.36
N GLU A 488 5.11 -56.35 -3.58
CA GLU A 488 6.11 -57.32 -3.19
C GLU A 488 7.47 -56.78 -3.65
N ALA A 489 8.38 -56.70 -2.69
CA ALA A 489 9.60 -55.90 -2.75
C ALA A 489 10.51 -56.34 -3.91
N ALA A 490 10.32 -55.73 -5.09
CA ALA A 490 11.34 -55.67 -6.12
C ALA A 490 12.32 -54.54 -5.76
N ALA A 491 13.54 -54.97 -5.46
CA ALA A 491 14.67 -54.17 -5.04
C ALA A 491 14.88 -52.92 -5.90
N SER A 492 14.63 -51.76 -5.29
CA SER A 492 15.35 -50.53 -5.61
C SER A 492 16.39 -50.33 -4.51
N THR A 493 17.61 -50.00 -4.93
CA THR A 493 18.83 -49.87 -4.14
C THR A 493 18.68 -48.85 -3.00
N ARG A 494 18.14 -49.30 -1.88
CA ARG A 494 18.30 -48.67 -0.57
C ARG A 494 19.62 -49.13 0.03
N PRO A 495 20.36 -48.29 0.77
CA PRO A 495 21.52 -48.77 1.52
C PRO A 495 21.02 -49.88 2.45
N THR A 496 21.49 -51.10 2.20
CA THR A 496 21.20 -52.26 3.02
C THR A 496 21.51 -51.87 4.46
N VAL A 497 20.57 -52.06 5.38
CA VAL A 497 20.79 -51.86 6.81
C VAL A 497 21.72 -52.98 7.29
N THR A 498 23.00 -52.83 6.98
CA THR A 498 24.05 -53.67 7.55
C THR A 498 24.35 -53.11 8.93
N ASP A 499 24.49 -54.01 9.90
CA ASP A 499 24.90 -53.64 11.25
C ASP A 499 26.24 -52.88 11.22
N GLU A 500 27.08 -53.16 10.20
CA GLU A 500 28.31 -52.43 9.87
C GLU A 500 28.08 -50.95 9.52
N ALA A 501 27.05 -50.60 8.73
CA ALA A 501 26.78 -49.21 8.36
C ALA A 501 26.32 -48.38 9.57
N LEU A 502 25.51 -48.97 10.45
CA LEU A 502 25.09 -48.35 11.71
C LEU A 502 26.27 -48.21 12.67
N GLN A 503 27.12 -49.23 12.74
CA GLN A 503 28.35 -49.21 13.55
C GLN A 503 29.31 -48.13 13.07
N MET A 504 29.54 -48.01 11.76
CA MET A 504 30.35 -46.95 11.16
C MET A 504 29.78 -45.56 11.44
N GLN A 505 28.45 -45.41 11.41
CA GLN A 505 27.82 -44.12 11.73
C GLN A 505 28.10 -43.68 13.17
N VAL A 506 28.00 -44.60 14.14
CA VAL A 506 28.30 -44.31 15.54
C VAL A 506 29.80 -44.10 15.78
N PHE A 507 30.67 -44.83 15.09
CA PHE A 507 32.12 -44.57 15.14
C PHE A 507 32.48 -43.19 14.58
N ASN A 508 31.87 -42.77 13.46
CA ASN A 508 32.09 -41.44 12.89
C ASN A 508 31.58 -40.33 13.82
N TRP A 509 30.47 -40.56 14.52
CA TRP A 509 29.97 -39.66 15.56
C TRP A 509 30.96 -39.53 16.73
N ALA A 510 31.50 -40.65 17.24
CA ALA A 510 32.50 -40.63 18.30
C ALA A 510 33.82 -39.98 17.85
N SER A 511 34.22 -40.18 16.59
CA SER A 511 35.39 -39.53 16.00
C SER A 511 35.20 -38.01 15.90
N ALA A 512 34.03 -37.53 15.48
CA ALA A 512 33.72 -36.09 15.46
C ALA A 512 33.77 -35.48 16.87
N TRP A 513 33.29 -36.22 17.89
CA TRP A 513 33.42 -35.81 19.29
C TRP A 513 34.89 -35.76 19.73
N ALA A 514 35.67 -36.82 19.49
CA ALA A 514 37.10 -36.85 19.86
C ALA A 514 37.91 -35.73 19.17
N ALA A 515 37.55 -35.38 17.93
CA ALA A 515 38.15 -34.28 17.17
C ALA A 515 37.67 -32.88 17.60
N LYS A 516 36.69 -32.80 18.51
CA LYS A 516 36.03 -31.55 18.94
C LYS A 516 35.38 -30.76 17.79
N ASP A 517 34.97 -31.44 16.72
CA ASP A 517 34.29 -30.83 15.57
C ASP A 517 32.78 -30.73 15.85
N VAL A 518 32.37 -29.57 16.39
CA VAL A 518 30.99 -29.31 16.81
C VAL A 518 30.00 -29.42 15.66
N ASN A 519 30.32 -28.85 14.49
CA ASN A 519 29.43 -28.84 13.33
C ASN A 519 29.21 -30.25 12.82
N ARG A 520 30.29 -31.04 12.68
CA ARG A 520 30.19 -32.43 12.26
C ARG A 520 29.49 -33.30 13.29
N TYR A 521 29.73 -33.07 14.59
CA TYR A 521 29.07 -33.79 15.67
C TYR A 521 27.54 -33.57 15.65
N LEU A 522 27.09 -32.31 15.57
CA LEU A 522 25.66 -31.98 15.55
C LEU A 522 24.96 -32.49 14.28
N ALA A 523 25.68 -32.58 13.15
CA ALA A 523 25.14 -33.12 11.90
C ALA A 523 24.74 -34.62 11.97
N PHE A 524 25.17 -35.38 12.99
CA PHE A 524 24.70 -36.76 13.20
C PHE A 524 23.29 -36.84 13.78
N TYR A 525 22.75 -35.74 14.33
CA TYR A 525 21.43 -35.69 14.94
C TYR A 525 20.38 -35.24 13.92
N GLY A 526 19.31 -36.02 13.77
CA GLY A 526 18.28 -35.80 12.76
C GLY A 526 17.36 -34.63 13.10
N SER A 527 16.56 -34.16 12.15
CA SER A 527 15.58 -33.07 12.38
C SER A 527 14.57 -33.41 13.48
N SER A 528 14.23 -34.69 13.64
CA SER A 528 13.30 -35.22 14.66
C SER A 528 13.95 -35.56 16.02
N PHE A 529 15.22 -35.19 16.24
CA PHE A 529 15.93 -35.51 17.48
C PHE A 529 15.26 -34.91 18.73
N LYS A 530 15.05 -35.75 19.75
CA LYS A 530 14.51 -35.33 21.07
C LYS A 530 15.53 -35.64 22.19
N PRO A 531 16.09 -34.62 22.87
CA PRO A 531 16.97 -34.80 24.02
C PRO A 531 16.32 -35.56 25.17
N GLU A 532 17.14 -36.31 25.94
CA GLU A 532 16.71 -36.90 27.21
C GLU A 532 16.47 -35.77 28.25
N ASN A 533 15.39 -35.87 29.05
CA ASN A 533 14.93 -34.90 30.07
C ASN A 533 14.12 -33.68 29.60
N ALA A 534 13.45 -33.75 28.44
CA ALA A 534 12.49 -32.74 27.96
C ALA A 534 13.05 -31.31 27.83
N VAL A 535 14.37 -31.17 27.69
CA VAL A 535 15.01 -29.89 27.36
C VAL A 535 14.79 -29.59 25.88
N SER A 536 14.57 -28.31 25.52
CA SER A 536 14.51 -27.90 24.11
C SER A 536 15.81 -28.27 23.38
N ARG A 537 15.72 -28.60 22.08
CA ARG A 537 16.87 -28.94 21.24
C ARG A 537 17.98 -27.89 21.33
N ASP A 538 17.64 -26.61 21.20
CA ASP A 538 18.61 -25.51 21.21
C ASP A 538 19.39 -25.42 22.53
N ALA A 539 18.70 -25.57 23.66
CA ALA A 539 19.34 -25.62 24.98
C ALA A 539 20.27 -26.82 25.13
N TRP A 540 19.89 -27.99 24.61
CA TRP A 540 20.74 -29.18 24.59
C TRP A 540 21.97 -28.99 23.69
N GLU A 541 21.81 -28.38 22.51
CA GLU A 541 22.92 -28.10 21.59
C GLU A 541 23.92 -27.14 22.25
N ALA A 542 23.45 -26.06 22.88
CA ALA A 542 24.30 -25.13 23.62
C ALA A 542 25.10 -25.82 24.74
N GLU A 543 24.45 -26.70 25.51
CA GLU A 543 25.09 -27.47 26.59
C GLU A 543 26.14 -28.48 26.03
N ARG A 544 25.90 -29.03 24.83
CA ARG A 544 26.86 -29.92 24.16
C ARG A 544 28.05 -29.14 23.62
N VAL A 545 27.84 -28.01 22.95
CA VAL A 545 28.91 -27.14 22.45
C VAL A 545 29.87 -26.75 23.58
N ALA A 546 29.33 -26.36 24.73
CA ALA A 546 30.15 -26.04 25.91
C ALA A 546 30.99 -27.24 26.39
N ARG A 547 30.40 -28.45 26.44
CA ARG A 547 31.12 -29.66 26.89
C ARG A 547 32.15 -30.17 25.89
N LEU A 548 31.91 -30.04 24.59
CA LEU A 548 32.86 -30.47 23.56
C LEU A 548 34.07 -29.54 23.46
N THR A 549 33.93 -28.24 23.75
CA THR A 549 34.99 -27.25 23.53
C THR A 549 35.97 -27.10 24.70
N VAL A 550 35.54 -27.38 25.94
CA VAL A 550 36.32 -27.18 27.17
C VAL A 550 37.56 -28.08 27.32
N PRO A 551 37.52 -29.41 27.10
CA PRO A 551 38.67 -30.27 27.36
C PRO A 551 39.75 -30.19 26.26
N SER A 552 41.04 -30.32 26.61
CA SER A 552 42.16 -30.17 25.64
C SER A 552 42.40 -31.40 24.77
N ASN A 553 42.43 -32.60 25.37
CA ASN A 553 42.60 -33.88 24.67
C ASN A 553 41.42 -34.81 25.01
N VAL A 554 40.61 -35.19 24.02
CA VAL A 554 39.45 -36.06 24.20
C VAL A 554 39.67 -37.37 23.47
N ARG A 555 39.53 -38.50 24.18
CA ARG A 555 39.48 -39.84 23.60
C ARG A 555 38.11 -40.44 23.83
N VAL A 556 37.47 -40.91 22.78
CA VAL A 556 36.18 -41.60 22.84
C VAL A 556 36.33 -42.96 22.15
N GLU A 557 36.16 -44.03 22.90
CA GLU A 557 36.21 -45.40 22.39
C GLU A 557 34.85 -46.08 22.59
N ILE A 558 34.46 -46.89 21.60
CA ILE A 558 33.20 -47.62 21.61
C ILE A 558 33.50 -49.11 21.70
N HIS A 559 32.90 -49.76 22.69
CA HIS A 559 33.05 -51.18 22.99
C HIS A 559 31.67 -51.88 23.00
N GLY A 560 31.64 -53.19 22.74
CA GLY A 560 30.42 -54.01 22.91
C GLY A 560 29.21 -53.52 22.11
N PHE A 561 29.40 -53.20 20.84
CA PHE A 561 28.35 -52.67 19.96
C PHE A 561 27.34 -53.76 19.59
N THR A 562 26.06 -53.51 19.83
CA THR A 562 24.94 -54.41 19.49
C THR A 562 23.85 -53.63 18.78
N VAL A 563 23.26 -54.23 17.74
CA VAL A 563 22.19 -53.64 16.94
C VAL A 563 20.90 -54.42 17.18
N THR A 564 19.82 -53.71 17.51
CA THR A 564 18.46 -54.22 17.59
C THR A 564 17.58 -53.48 16.59
N LYS A 565 17.15 -54.17 15.53
CA LYS A 565 16.24 -53.60 14.53
C LYS A 565 14.85 -53.41 15.16
N LYS A 566 14.35 -52.17 15.21
CA LYS A 566 13.02 -51.84 15.76
C LYS A 566 11.94 -51.82 14.68
N SER A 567 12.30 -51.40 13.47
CA SER A 567 11.45 -51.46 12.27
C SER A 567 12.30 -51.38 10.99
N ALA A 568 11.67 -51.40 9.81
CA ALA A 568 12.36 -51.24 8.53
C ALA A 568 13.16 -49.91 8.42
N ASN A 569 12.73 -48.86 9.14
CA ASN A 569 13.33 -47.53 9.11
C ASN A 569 13.79 -47.05 10.49
N ALA A 570 13.98 -47.96 11.46
CA ALA A 570 14.49 -47.60 12.78
C ALA A 570 15.35 -48.73 13.38
N ALA A 571 16.56 -48.38 13.80
CA ALA A 571 17.45 -49.29 14.52
C ALA A 571 17.83 -48.69 15.88
N GLU A 572 17.84 -49.52 16.91
CA GLU A 572 18.40 -49.17 18.20
C GLU A 572 19.77 -49.80 18.32
N VAL A 573 20.78 -49.00 18.66
CA VAL A 573 22.14 -49.46 18.89
C VAL A 573 22.46 -49.29 20.36
N LYS A 574 23.10 -50.30 20.95
CA LYS A 574 23.55 -50.29 22.33
C LYS A 574 25.05 -50.58 22.37
N PHE A 575 25.80 -49.73 23.07
CA PHE A 575 27.25 -49.84 23.16
C PHE A 575 27.76 -49.23 24.46
N VAL A 576 28.99 -49.58 24.83
CA VAL A 576 29.71 -48.98 25.96
C VAL A 576 30.64 -47.91 25.42
N GLN A 577 30.46 -46.66 25.86
CA GLN A 577 31.37 -45.56 25.58
C GLN A 577 32.39 -45.44 26.71
N ALA A 578 33.67 -45.55 26.38
CA ALA A 578 34.76 -45.13 27.25
C ALA A 578 35.23 -43.73 26.83
N TYR A 579 35.18 -42.79 27.76
CA TYR A 579 35.56 -41.41 27.57
C TYR A 579 36.77 -41.09 28.45
N GLU A 580 37.81 -40.49 27.88
CA GLU A 580 38.98 -40.04 28.61
C GLU A 580 39.35 -38.61 28.23
N THR A 581 39.63 -37.77 29.23
CA THR A 581 40.23 -36.46 29.02
C THR A 581 41.11 -36.07 30.20
N GLY A 582 42.39 -35.77 29.95
CA GLY A 582 43.36 -35.50 31.02
C GLY A 582 43.40 -36.63 32.06
N SER A 583 43.05 -36.33 33.31
CA SER A 583 42.96 -37.29 34.42
C SER A 583 41.56 -37.91 34.60
N TYR A 584 40.54 -37.40 33.91
CA TYR A 584 39.17 -37.89 34.01
C TYR A 584 38.92 -39.06 33.05
N ARG A 585 38.31 -40.13 33.57
CA ARG A 585 37.86 -41.29 32.81
C ARG A 585 36.44 -41.63 33.21
N ASP A 586 35.60 -41.90 32.22
CA ASP A 586 34.23 -42.34 32.41
C ASP A 586 33.90 -43.49 31.46
N ARG A 587 33.05 -44.40 31.90
CA ARG A 587 32.56 -45.52 31.09
C ARG A 587 31.06 -45.67 31.28
N VAL A 588 30.31 -45.40 30.22
CA VAL A 588 28.83 -45.40 30.26
C VAL A 588 28.27 -46.31 29.18
N THR A 589 27.13 -46.96 29.48
CA THR A 589 26.38 -47.68 28.46
C THR A 589 25.41 -46.71 27.80
N LYS A 590 25.43 -46.62 26.47
CA LYS A 590 24.53 -45.76 25.70
C LYS A 590 23.61 -46.59 24.82
N THR A 591 22.39 -46.08 24.66
CA THR A 591 21.44 -46.56 23.67
C THR A 591 21.05 -45.40 22.76
N MET A 592 21.15 -45.59 21.45
CA MET A 592 20.73 -44.60 20.46
C MET A 592 19.71 -45.22 19.51
N VAL A 593 18.69 -44.45 19.13
CA VAL A 593 17.75 -44.81 18.06
C VAL A 593 18.12 -44.00 16.83
N LEU A 594 18.37 -44.70 15.72
CA LEU A 594 18.71 -44.11 14.43
C LEU A 594 17.58 -44.33 13.42
N MET A 595 17.31 -43.32 12.61
CA MET A 595 16.36 -43.37 11.49
C MET A 595 17.02 -42.79 10.22
N PRO A 596 16.67 -43.27 9.02
CA PRO A 596 17.23 -42.74 7.78
C PRO A 596 16.62 -41.38 7.45
N GLU A 597 17.45 -40.38 7.20
CA GLU A 597 17.08 -39.04 6.75
C GLU A 597 18.09 -38.59 5.68
N ASN A 598 17.61 -38.15 4.51
CA ASN A 598 18.46 -37.75 3.37
C ASN A 598 19.53 -38.79 3.00
N ASN A 599 19.15 -40.07 2.96
CA ASN A 599 20.04 -41.20 2.63
C ASN A 599 21.18 -41.45 3.64
N GLN A 600 21.09 -40.93 4.87
CA GLN A 600 22.02 -41.18 5.98
C GLN A 600 21.28 -41.59 7.26
N TRP A 601 21.88 -42.44 8.09
CA TRP A 601 21.34 -42.76 9.41
C TRP A 601 21.58 -41.62 10.39
N LYS A 602 20.52 -41.01 10.92
CA LYS A 602 20.59 -39.92 11.88
C LYS A 602 20.10 -40.36 13.25
N ILE A 603 20.73 -39.86 14.30
CA ILE A 603 20.35 -40.10 15.70
C ILE A 603 19.10 -39.28 15.99
N VAL A 604 18.00 -39.94 16.31
CA VAL A 604 16.71 -39.30 16.66
C VAL A 604 16.41 -39.40 18.16
N ARG A 605 17.11 -40.29 18.88
CA ARG A 605 17.07 -40.38 20.33
C ARG A 605 18.39 -40.90 20.87
N GLU A 606 18.88 -40.30 21.95
CA GLU A 606 20.08 -40.75 22.67
C GLU A 606 19.72 -40.90 24.14
N ARG A 607 20.17 -41.99 24.77
CA ARG A 607 19.97 -42.26 26.19
C ARG A 607 21.22 -42.84 26.83
N VAL A 608 21.53 -42.34 28.03
CA VAL A 608 22.62 -42.88 28.87
C VAL A 608 22.03 -43.82 29.92
N LEU A 609 22.37 -45.10 29.82
CA LEU A 609 22.13 -46.08 30.87
C LEU A 609 23.34 -46.00 31.81
N LYS A 610 23.15 -45.43 33.01
CA LYS A 610 24.24 -45.35 34.01
C LYS A 610 24.87 -46.74 34.19
N ALA A 611 26.20 -46.78 34.22
CA ALA A 611 26.98 -47.98 34.54
C ALA A 611 26.76 -48.43 35.98
#